data_AF-A0A727H3B5-F1
#
_entry.id   AF-A0A727H3B5-F1
#
_cell.length_a   1.000
_cell.length_b   1.000
_cell.length_c   1.000
_cell.angle_alpha   90.00
_cell.angle_beta   90.00
_cell.angle_gamma   90.00
#
_symmetry.space_group_name_H-M   'P 1'
#
loop_
_entity.id
_entity.type
_entity.pdbx_description
1 polymer ?
#
loop_
_entity_poly.entity_id
_entity_poly.type
_entity_poly.pdbx_seq_one_letter_code
_entity_poly.pdbx_strand_id
1 'polypeptide(L)'
;YSEFIAQAVFGLTTDKPSLRNVSHKFIRNTNDKMQKTLNFLHGNTTPDVYDLLYLFLFGFNGLPLIKKKGEFNKEIKKQKAYLAAYRNPNRETVLAKMIKPLKKEIAEAERNIKNFDFKDSHDESLKKLSEIQKMISDYSLSYASLNMRVRNIEESILSLKNNITQLVENDLMEIYSSAGVYFNGELKRSYEEMVLFHNDVIKNKINF
;
A
#
# COMPACT_ATOMS: atom_id res chain seq x y z
N TYR A 1 0.61 58.36 51.67
CA TYR A 1 -0.08 59.53 51.08
C TYR A 1 -1.23 59.17 50.14
N SER A 2 -1.05 58.31 49.12
CA SER A 2 -2.14 57.99 48.17
C SER A 2 -3.34 57.28 48.81
N GLU A 3 -3.12 56.37 49.76
CA GLU A 3 -4.21 55.67 50.47
C GLU A 3 -5.01 56.62 51.35
N PHE A 4 -4.31 57.53 52.05
CA PHE A 4 -4.95 58.57 52.85
C PHE A 4 -5.88 59.44 51.98
N ILE A 5 -5.42 59.90 50.82
CA ILE A 5 -6.26 60.69 49.91
C ILE A 5 -7.44 59.85 49.40
N ALA A 6 -7.20 58.59 49.04
CA ALA A 6 -8.25 57.70 48.57
C ALA A 6 -9.38 57.53 49.59
N GLN A 7 -9.04 57.28 50.86
CA GLN A 7 -10.02 57.06 51.92
C GLN A 7 -10.63 58.36 52.45
N ALA A 8 -9.81 59.33 52.84
CA ALA A 8 -10.27 60.54 53.54
C ALA A 8 -10.94 61.56 52.61
N VAL A 9 -10.50 61.66 51.35
CA VAL A 9 -11.03 62.65 50.39
C VAL A 9 -12.08 62.03 49.48
N PHE A 10 -11.87 60.80 49.02
CA PHE A 10 -12.75 60.16 48.04
C PHE A 10 -13.62 59.03 48.61
N GLY A 11 -13.45 58.62 49.86
CA GLY A 11 -14.27 57.55 50.47
C GLY A 11 -14.02 56.16 49.86
N LEU A 12 -12.85 55.95 49.23
CA LEU A 12 -12.49 54.67 48.63
C LEU A 12 -12.10 53.65 49.70
N THR A 13 -12.94 52.67 49.93
CA THR A 13 -12.70 51.54 50.86
C THR A 13 -12.17 50.29 50.16
N THR A 14 -12.21 50.26 48.82
CA THR A 14 -11.80 49.15 47.97
C THR A 14 -10.74 49.58 46.96
N ASP A 15 -10.00 48.62 46.39
CA ASP A 15 -8.98 48.85 45.36
C ASP A 15 -9.55 49.35 44.01
N LYS A 16 -10.87 49.25 43.85
CA LYS A 16 -11.63 49.62 42.66
C LYS A 16 -12.91 50.38 43.06
N PRO A 17 -13.28 51.50 42.39
CA PRO A 17 -12.52 52.15 41.32
C PRO A 17 -11.20 52.75 41.81
N SER A 18 -10.19 52.83 40.93
CA SER A 18 -8.90 53.39 41.35
C SER A 18 -9.01 54.89 41.63
N LEU A 19 -8.20 55.40 42.55
CA LEU A 19 -8.11 56.84 42.83
C LEU A 19 -7.91 57.67 41.56
N ARG A 20 -7.12 57.17 40.60
CA ARG A 20 -6.93 57.80 39.28
C ARG A 20 -8.23 57.91 38.49
N ASN A 21 -9.05 56.87 38.47
CA ASN A 21 -10.30 56.89 37.72
C ASN A 21 -11.29 57.88 38.35
N VAL A 22 -11.35 57.92 39.67
CA VAL A 22 -12.23 58.85 40.40
C VAL A 22 -11.76 60.30 40.23
N SER A 23 -10.45 60.54 40.40
CA SER A 23 -9.91 61.90 40.33
C SER A 23 -10.11 62.56 38.97
N HIS A 24 -10.17 61.80 37.88
CA HIS A 24 -10.43 62.35 36.54
C HIS A 24 -11.81 63.04 36.41
N LYS A 25 -12.79 62.71 37.26
CA LYS A 25 -14.08 63.44 37.30
C LYS A 25 -13.91 64.87 37.78
N PHE A 26 -13.05 65.04 38.79
CA PHE A 26 -12.88 66.28 39.56
C PHE A 26 -11.72 67.12 39.05
N ILE A 27 -10.67 66.49 38.51
CA ILE A 27 -9.45 67.14 38.02
C ILE A 27 -9.45 67.07 36.49
N ARG A 28 -10.04 68.09 35.86
CA ARG A 28 -10.11 68.25 34.41
C ARG A 28 -8.94 69.06 33.87
N ASN A 29 -7.77 68.44 33.86
CA ASN A 29 -6.51 69.08 33.49
C ASN A 29 -6.09 68.91 32.02
N THR A 30 -6.93 68.29 31.18
CA THR A 30 -6.66 68.10 29.75
C THR A 30 -7.90 68.44 28.92
N ASN A 31 -7.69 68.88 27.68
CA ASN A 31 -8.78 69.24 26.77
C ASN A 31 -9.80 68.09 26.61
N ASP A 32 -9.31 66.85 26.46
CA ASP A 32 -10.15 65.65 26.40
C ASP A 32 -11.08 65.49 27.61
N LYS A 33 -10.57 65.73 28.83
CA LYS A 33 -11.36 65.63 30.08
C LYS A 33 -12.33 66.80 30.22
N MET A 34 -11.99 67.96 29.67
CA MET A 34 -12.85 69.15 29.69
C MET A 34 -14.05 68.96 28.76
N GLN A 35 -13.85 68.38 27.57
CA GLN A 35 -14.91 68.16 26.59
C GLN A 35 -15.82 66.97 26.91
N LYS A 36 -15.31 65.92 27.58
CA LYS A 36 -16.08 64.71 27.89
C LYS A 36 -16.69 64.76 29.30
N THR A 37 -17.91 65.27 29.41
CA THR A 37 -18.63 65.38 30.70
C THR A 37 -19.07 64.04 31.28
N LEU A 38 -19.53 63.13 30.42
CA LEU A 38 -19.95 61.78 30.79
C LEU A 38 -18.72 60.86 30.79
N ASN A 39 -18.13 60.59 29.63
CA ASN A 39 -17.02 59.64 29.50
C ASN A 39 -15.64 60.30 29.63
N PHE A 40 -15.26 60.70 30.85
CA PHE A 40 -14.04 61.47 31.16
C PHE A 40 -12.73 60.65 31.32
N LEU A 41 -12.79 59.32 31.21
CA LEU A 41 -11.61 58.45 31.17
C LEU A 41 -11.06 58.32 29.74
N HIS A 42 -9.93 57.62 29.59
CA HIS A 42 -9.29 57.38 28.29
C HIS A 42 -10.25 56.65 27.32
N GLY A 43 -10.12 56.88 26.01
CA GLY A 43 -11.01 56.33 24.98
C GLY A 43 -11.10 54.80 24.95
N ASN A 44 -10.02 54.11 25.36
CA ASN A 44 -9.96 52.65 25.42
C ASN A 44 -10.56 52.06 26.72
N THR A 45 -11.18 52.89 27.56
CA THR A 45 -11.80 52.43 28.80
C THR A 45 -13.06 51.64 28.48
N THR A 46 -13.19 50.44 29.05
CA THR A 46 -14.35 49.60 28.82
C THR A 46 -15.60 50.13 29.55
N PRO A 47 -16.81 49.85 29.02
CA PRO A 47 -18.06 50.19 29.71
C PRO A 47 -18.13 49.66 31.15
N ASP A 48 -17.61 48.44 31.40
CA ASP A 48 -17.58 47.86 32.75
C ASP A 48 -16.85 48.74 33.78
N VAL A 49 -15.81 49.47 33.36
CA VAL A 49 -15.07 50.38 34.23
C VAL A 49 -15.88 51.63 34.53
N TYR A 50 -16.67 52.12 33.57
CA TYR A 50 -17.59 53.23 33.78
C TYR A 50 -18.77 52.83 34.66
N ASP A 51 -19.35 51.64 34.49
CA ASP A 51 -20.40 51.10 35.35
C ASP A 51 -19.95 51.12 36.82
N LEU A 52 -18.77 50.56 37.10
CA LEU A 52 -18.18 50.57 38.43
C LEU A 52 -17.99 52.00 38.96
N LEU A 53 -17.45 52.90 38.12
CA LEU A 53 -17.16 54.26 38.51
C LEU A 53 -18.43 55.06 38.82
N TYR A 54 -19.47 54.95 38.00
CA TYR A 54 -20.73 55.63 38.23
C TYR A 54 -21.48 55.08 39.43
N LEU A 55 -21.52 53.75 39.60
CA LEU A 55 -22.15 53.14 40.78
C LEU A 55 -21.44 53.59 42.07
N PHE A 56 -20.10 53.70 42.04
CA PHE A 56 -19.34 54.30 43.13
C PHE A 56 -19.72 55.77 43.38
N LEU A 57 -19.75 56.60 42.33
CA LEU A 57 -20.11 58.01 42.45
C LEU A 57 -21.56 58.24 42.91
N PHE A 58 -22.46 57.30 42.64
CA PHE A 58 -23.85 57.32 43.12
C PHE A 58 -24.02 56.73 44.53
N GLY A 59 -22.93 56.37 45.22
CA GLY A 59 -22.99 55.90 46.60
C GLY A 59 -23.47 54.45 46.74
N PHE A 60 -23.25 53.61 45.72
CA PHE A 60 -23.60 52.19 45.82
C PHE A 60 -22.65 51.45 46.78
N ASN A 61 -23.21 50.87 47.84
CA ASN A 61 -22.44 50.21 48.90
C ASN A 61 -21.88 48.83 48.51
N GLY A 62 -22.31 48.25 47.38
CA GLY A 62 -21.90 46.92 46.93
C GLY A 62 -20.68 46.89 46.01
N LEU A 63 -19.68 47.75 46.22
CA LEU A 63 -18.46 47.80 45.39
C LEU A 63 -17.76 46.44 45.22
N PRO A 64 -17.64 45.58 46.25
CA PRO A 64 -17.07 44.24 46.10
C PRO A 64 -17.85 43.37 45.10
N LEU A 65 -19.18 43.50 45.02
CA LEU A 65 -20.01 42.75 44.08
C LEU A 65 -19.79 43.21 42.64
N ILE A 66 -19.61 44.52 42.43
CA ILE A 66 -19.33 45.07 41.10
C ILE A 66 -17.95 44.66 40.62
N LYS A 67 -16.95 44.66 41.52
CA LYS A 67 -15.62 44.13 41.20
C LYS A 67 -15.69 42.68 40.72
N LYS A 68 -16.40 41.82 41.45
CA LYS A 68 -16.64 40.42 41.05
C LYS A 68 -17.35 40.32 39.70
N LYS A 69 -18.37 41.15 39.45
CA LYS A 69 -19.06 41.21 38.14
C LYS A 69 -18.07 41.52 37.01
N GLY A 70 -17.19 42.50 37.19
CA GLY A 70 -16.17 42.85 36.20
C GLY A 70 -15.17 41.72 35.95
N GLU A 71 -14.75 41.01 37.00
CA GLU A 71 -13.89 39.82 36.91
C GLU A 71 -14.59 38.69 36.13
N PHE A 72 -15.85 38.39 36.44
CA PHE A 72 -16.63 37.39 35.70
C PHE A 72 -16.83 37.78 34.24
N ASN A 73 -17.12 39.05 33.93
CA ASN A 73 -17.24 39.52 32.54
C ASN A 73 -15.93 39.32 31.77
N LYS A 74 -14.78 39.57 32.41
CA LYS A 74 -13.47 39.33 31.82
C LYS A 74 -13.23 37.85 31.55
N GLU A 75 -13.55 36.98 32.49
CA GLU A 75 -13.42 35.52 32.32
C GLU A 75 -14.38 34.99 31.24
N ILE A 76 -15.64 35.44 31.21
CA ILE A 76 -16.60 35.09 30.15
C ILE A 76 -16.04 35.50 28.78
N LYS A 77 -15.50 36.71 28.66
CA LYS A 77 -14.89 37.20 27.41
C LYS A 77 -13.71 36.32 26.98
N LYS A 78 -12.87 35.93 27.93
CA LYS A 78 -11.74 35.02 27.70
C LYS A 78 -12.21 33.64 27.22
N GLN A 79 -13.18 33.04 27.89
CA GLN A 79 -13.74 31.74 27.51
C GLN A 79 -14.42 31.77 26.14
N LYS A 80 -15.15 32.85 25.82
CA LYS A 80 -15.74 33.05 24.49
C LYS A 80 -14.68 33.13 23.40
N ALA A 81 -13.55 33.80 23.67
CA ALA A 81 -12.44 33.88 22.72
C ALA A 81 -11.79 32.50 22.47
N TYR A 82 -11.57 31.72 23.54
CA TYR A 82 -11.08 30.35 23.39
C TYR A 82 -12.06 29.46 22.62
N LEU A 83 -13.35 29.52 22.95
CA LEU A 83 -14.37 28.76 22.22
C LEU A 83 -14.42 29.14 20.73
N ALA A 84 -14.27 30.42 20.41
CA ALA A 84 -14.20 30.88 19.03
C ALA A 84 -12.96 30.35 18.31
N ALA A 85 -11.79 30.35 18.98
CA ALA A 85 -10.56 29.79 18.45
C ALA A 85 -10.68 28.28 18.18
N TYR A 86 -11.22 27.50 19.12
CA TYR A 86 -11.45 26.05 18.92
C TYR A 86 -12.45 25.74 17.80
N ARG A 87 -13.36 26.66 17.48
CA ARG A 87 -14.35 26.51 16.41
C ARG A 87 -13.87 26.99 15.04
N ASN A 88 -12.63 27.47 14.94
CA ASN A 88 -12.00 27.94 13.71
C ASN A 88 -10.92 26.93 13.28
N PRO A 89 -10.94 26.37 12.05
CA PRO A 89 -11.84 26.67 10.92
C PRO A 89 -13.21 25.98 10.99
N ASN A 90 -13.34 24.87 11.72
CA ASN A 90 -14.54 24.04 11.67
C ASN A 90 -15.16 23.85 13.04
N ARG A 91 -16.49 23.97 13.10
CA ARG A 91 -17.26 23.63 14.30
C ARG A 91 -17.32 22.11 14.48
N GLU A 92 -17.52 21.67 15.72
CA GLU A 92 -17.69 20.26 16.08
C GLU A 92 -18.70 19.52 15.20
N THR A 93 -19.83 20.16 14.88
CA THR A 93 -20.85 19.58 14.00
C THR A 93 -20.34 19.31 12.58
N VAL A 94 -19.45 20.16 12.06
CA VAL A 94 -18.81 20.00 10.75
C VAL A 94 -17.80 18.87 10.81
N LEU A 95 -16.96 18.84 11.85
CA LEU A 95 -16.00 17.76 12.08
C LEU A 95 -16.68 16.40 12.22
N ALA A 96 -17.78 16.32 12.97
CA ALA A 96 -18.57 15.10 13.12
C ALA A 96 -19.15 14.62 11.77
N LYS A 97 -19.60 15.55 10.92
CA LYS A 97 -20.05 15.24 9.56
C LYS A 97 -18.92 14.73 8.67
N MET A 98 -17.70 15.28 8.80
CA MET A 98 -16.51 14.84 8.06
C MET A 98 -16.01 13.46 8.50
N ILE A 99 -16.14 13.12 9.79
CA ILE A 99 -15.70 11.82 10.33
C ILE A 99 -16.60 10.67 9.84
N LYS A 100 -17.89 10.92 9.64
CA LYS A 100 -18.86 9.88 9.25
C LYS A 100 -18.52 9.14 7.94
N PRO A 101 -18.21 9.81 6.81
CA PRO A 101 -17.81 9.12 5.57
C PRO A 101 -16.47 8.40 5.73
N LEU A 102 -15.48 8.98 6.41
CA LEU A 102 -14.19 8.34 6.66
C LEU A 102 -14.34 7.01 7.42
N LYS A 103 -15.21 6.97 8.43
CA LYS A 103 -15.53 5.72 9.15
C LYS A 103 -16.17 4.67 8.25
N LYS A 104 -16.99 5.10 7.29
CA LYS A 104 -17.62 4.20 6.31
C LYS A 104 -16.57 3.63 5.36
N GLU A 105 -15.68 4.47 4.84
CA GLU A 105 -14.57 4.08 3.97
C GLU A 105 -13.63 3.08 4.67
N ILE A 106 -13.29 3.33 5.93
CA ILE A 106 -12.49 2.40 6.75
C ILE A 106 -13.20 1.04 6.86
N ALA A 107 -14.49 1.02 7.20
CA ALA A 107 -15.24 -0.23 7.33
C ALA A 107 -15.38 -0.98 5.98
N GLU A 108 -15.48 -0.26 4.86
CA GLU A 108 -15.48 -0.85 3.52
C GLU A 108 -14.10 -1.44 3.17
N ALA A 109 -13.02 -0.71 3.44
CA ALA A 109 -11.66 -1.19 3.23
C ALA A 109 -11.35 -2.44 4.09
N GLU A 110 -11.75 -2.45 5.35
CA GLU A 110 -11.61 -3.61 6.24
C GLU A 110 -12.38 -4.83 5.73
N ARG A 111 -13.61 -4.64 5.22
CA ARG A 111 -14.37 -5.71 4.56
C ARG A 111 -13.67 -6.20 3.31
N ASN A 112 -13.16 -5.30 2.48
CA ASN A 112 -12.43 -5.67 1.28
C ASN A 112 -11.18 -6.47 1.63
N ILE A 113 -10.42 -6.08 2.64
CA ILE A 113 -9.26 -6.84 3.14
C ILE A 113 -9.68 -8.22 3.67
N LYS A 114 -10.77 -8.29 4.44
CA LYS A 114 -11.26 -9.56 4.99
C LYS A 114 -11.79 -10.51 3.90
N ASN A 115 -12.43 -9.95 2.87
CA ASN A 115 -12.97 -10.69 1.73
C ASN A 115 -11.95 -10.82 0.60
N PHE A 116 -10.73 -10.30 0.77
CA PHE A 116 -9.65 -10.44 -0.19
C PHE A 116 -9.16 -11.88 -0.12
N ASP A 117 -9.86 -12.77 -0.82
CA ASP A 117 -9.48 -14.15 -0.95
C ASP A 117 -8.44 -14.28 -2.06
N PHE A 118 -7.20 -14.56 -1.65
CA PHE A 118 -6.05 -14.76 -2.52
C PHE A 118 -6.19 -16.03 -3.40
N LYS A 119 -7.20 -16.87 -3.16
CA LYS A 119 -7.33 -18.21 -3.74
C LYS A 119 -7.77 -18.24 -5.19
N ASP A 120 -8.76 -17.43 -5.59
CA ASP A 120 -9.44 -17.69 -6.87
C ASP A 120 -8.59 -17.33 -8.11
N SER A 121 -7.73 -16.32 -8.01
CA SER A 121 -6.88 -15.88 -9.12
C SER A 121 -5.71 -16.84 -9.40
N HIS A 122 -5.20 -17.52 -8.37
CA HIS A 122 -3.99 -18.33 -8.49
C HIS A 122 -4.27 -19.81 -8.67
N ASP A 123 -5.37 -20.35 -8.13
CA ASP A 123 -5.70 -21.77 -8.28
C ASP A 123 -5.93 -22.18 -9.74
N GLU A 124 -6.57 -21.32 -10.56
CA GLU A 124 -6.74 -21.61 -11.99
C GLU A 124 -5.40 -21.57 -12.75
N SER A 125 -4.52 -20.63 -12.39
CA SER A 125 -3.19 -20.49 -12.98
C SER A 125 -2.27 -21.67 -12.60
N LEU A 126 -2.35 -22.13 -11.34
CA LEU A 126 -1.62 -23.29 -10.84
C LEU A 126 -2.12 -24.60 -11.46
N LYS A 127 -3.44 -24.74 -11.67
CA LYS A 127 -4.01 -25.88 -12.41
C LYS A 127 -3.52 -25.92 -13.86
N LYS A 128 -3.57 -24.79 -14.58
CA LYS A 128 -3.04 -24.69 -15.95
C LYS A 128 -1.55 -25.02 -16.02
N LEU A 129 -0.76 -24.53 -15.05
CA LEU A 129 0.67 -24.86 -14.97
C LEU A 129 0.90 -26.37 -14.79
N SER A 130 0.14 -27.01 -13.90
CA SER A 130 0.22 -28.46 -13.68
C SER A 130 -0.19 -29.27 -14.93
N GLU A 131 -1.21 -28.83 -15.66
CA GLU A 131 -1.63 -29.48 -16.92
C GLU A 131 -0.56 -29.36 -18.00
N ILE A 132 0.05 -28.19 -18.16
CA ILE A 132 1.15 -27.96 -19.11
C ILE A 132 2.36 -28.84 -18.74
N GLN A 133 2.73 -28.92 -17.47
CA GLN A 133 3.83 -29.79 -17.02
C GLN A 133 3.58 -31.27 -17.32
N LYS A 134 2.32 -31.72 -17.17
CA LYS A 134 1.93 -33.08 -17.55
C LYS A 134 2.09 -33.32 -19.05
N MET A 135 1.57 -32.41 -19.88
CA MET A 135 1.72 -32.51 -21.34
C MET A 135 3.20 -32.55 -21.78
N ILE A 136 4.05 -31.69 -21.20
CA ILE A 136 5.49 -31.70 -21.48
C ILE A 136 6.11 -33.05 -21.11
N SER A 137 5.71 -33.63 -19.97
CA SER A 137 6.21 -34.94 -19.54
C SER A 137 5.80 -36.05 -20.50
N ASP A 138 4.54 -36.07 -20.93
CA ASP A 138 4.00 -37.07 -21.87
C ASP A 138 4.68 -36.96 -23.25
N TYR A 139 4.89 -35.74 -23.75
CA TYR A 139 5.63 -35.50 -24.99
C TYR A 139 7.11 -35.87 -24.86
N SER A 140 7.73 -35.60 -23.72
CA SER A 140 9.14 -35.95 -23.47
C SER A 140 9.34 -37.46 -23.45
N LEU A 141 8.42 -38.20 -22.82
CA LEU A 141 8.42 -39.67 -22.82
C LEU A 141 8.23 -40.23 -24.24
N SER A 142 7.28 -39.67 -24.98
CA SER A 142 7.03 -40.07 -26.37
C SER A 142 8.24 -39.81 -27.26
N TYR A 143 8.87 -38.63 -27.11
CA TYR A 143 10.09 -38.27 -27.82
C TYR A 143 11.24 -39.20 -27.47
N ALA A 144 11.47 -39.50 -26.20
CA ALA A 144 12.53 -40.42 -25.76
C ALA A 144 12.34 -41.82 -26.37
N SER A 145 11.10 -42.33 -26.39
CA SER A 145 10.75 -43.62 -26.99
C SER A 145 11.00 -43.64 -28.51
N LEU A 146 10.54 -42.61 -29.22
CA LEU A 146 10.79 -42.46 -30.66
C LEU A 146 12.28 -42.35 -30.98
N ASN A 147 13.02 -41.56 -30.19
CA ASN A 147 14.45 -41.38 -30.36
C ASN A 147 15.23 -42.69 -30.12
N MET A 148 14.85 -43.47 -29.10
CA MET A 148 15.39 -44.81 -28.89
C MET A 148 15.12 -45.73 -30.08
N ARG A 149 13.90 -45.71 -30.64
CA ARG A 149 13.57 -46.48 -31.84
C ARG A 149 14.43 -46.08 -33.03
N VAL A 150 14.58 -44.78 -33.28
CA VAL A 150 15.42 -44.26 -34.36
C VAL A 150 16.87 -44.73 -34.18
N ARG A 151 17.44 -44.56 -32.99
CA ARG A 151 18.82 -45.02 -32.69
C ARG A 151 18.98 -46.51 -32.92
N ASN A 152 18.05 -47.34 -32.45
CA ASN A 152 18.11 -48.79 -32.67
C ASN A 152 18.05 -49.15 -34.17
N ILE A 153 17.25 -48.44 -34.96
CA ILE A 153 17.19 -48.62 -36.41
C ILE A 153 18.50 -48.19 -37.05
N GLU A 154 19.06 -47.05 -36.67
CA GLU A 154 20.35 -46.56 -37.17
C GLU A 154 21.49 -47.53 -36.84
N GLU A 155 21.56 -48.02 -35.60
CA GLU A 155 22.52 -49.05 -35.18
C GLU A 155 22.33 -50.35 -35.95
N SER A 156 21.09 -50.77 -36.19
CA SER A 156 20.78 -51.95 -37.01
C SER A 156 21.22 -51.76 -38.46
N ILE A 157 20.95 -50.60 -39.06
CA ILE A 157 21.40 -50.26 -40.42
C ILE A 157 22.93 -50.24 -40.48
N LEU A 158 23.60 -49.66 -39.49
CA LEU A 158 25.07 -49.63 -39.42
C LEU A 158 25.65 -51.04 -39.29
N SER A 159 25.08 -51.88 -38.43
CA SER A 159 25.46 -53.30 -38.30
C SER A 159 25.25 -54.05 -39.62
N LEU A 160 24.12 -53.86 -40.31
CA LEU A 160 23.86 -54.47 -41.61
C LEU A 160 24.85 -53.99 -42.68
N LYS A 161 25.21 -52.70 -42.69
CA LYS A 161 26.25 -52.16 -43.59
C LYS A 161 27.63 -52.76 -43.32
N ASN A 162 27.97 -52.98 -42.05
CA ASN A 162 29.23 -53.63 -41.67
C ASN A 162 29.25 -55.13 -41.99
N ASN A 163 28.08 -55.78 -42.09
CA ASN A 163 27.93 -57.17 -42.53
C ASN A 163 27.94 -57.32 -44.06
N ILE A 164 27.99 -56.23 -44.84
CA ILE A 164 28.22 -56.32 -46.28
C ILE A 164 29.61 -56.91 -46.46
N THR A 165 29.68 -58.14 -46.95
CA THR A 165 30.92 -58.88 -47.11
C THR A 165 31.78 -58.16 -48.15
N GLN A 166 32.77 -57.39 -47.69
CA GLN A 166 33.80 -56.83 -48.57
C GLN A 166 34.87 -57.88 -48.80
N LEU A 167 34.82 -58.46 -50.00
CA LEU A 167 35.80 -59.39 -50.56
C LEU A 167 35.87 -60.79 -49.95
N VAL A 168 36.23 -61.70 -50.85
CA VAL A 168 36.32 -63.15 -50.74
C VAL A 168 37.29 -63.54 -49.62
N GLU A 169 36.76 -63.93 -48.46
CA GLU A 169 37.53 -64.79 -47.55
C GLU A 169 37.70 -66.14 -48.24
N ASN A 170 38.96 -66.51 -48.53
CA ASN A 170 39.30 -67.81 -49.12
C ASN A 170 38.70 -68.98 -48.32
N ASP A 171 38.57 -68.80 -47.00
CA ASP A 171 37.96 -69.76 -46.09
C ASP A 171 36.49 -70.03 -46.42
N LEU A 172 35.71 -69.01 -46.80
CA LEU A 172 34.31 -69.17 -47.19
C LEU A 172 34.18 -69.86 -48.56
N MET A 173 35.11 -69.60 -49.48
CA MET A 173 35.18 -70.29 -50.77
C MET A 173 35.53 -71.76 -50.60
N GLU A 174 36.44 -72.09 -49.68
CA GLU A 174 36.80 -73.48 -49.34
C GLU A 174 35.62 -74.22 -48.68
N ILE A 175 34.89 -73.57 -47.77
CA ILE A 175 33.68 -74.14 -47.15
C ILE A 175 32.61 -74.40 -48.20
N TYR A 176 32.36 -73.44 -49.10
CA TYR A 176 31.38 -73.59 -50.18
C TYR A 176 31.74 -74.73 -51.13
N SER A 177 33.02 -74.81 -51.51
CA SER A 177 33.55 -75.89 -52.35
C SER A 177 33.45 -77.25 -51.68
N SER A 178 33.71 -77.30 -50.37
CA SER A 178 33.55 -78.52 -49.55
C SER A 178 32.09 -78.96 -49.45
N ALA A 179 31.16 -78.03 -49.32
CA ALA A 179 29.72 -78.34 -49.26
C ALA A 179 29.21 -79.00 -50.55
N GLY A 180 29.77 -78.63 -51.71
CA GLY A 180 29.48 -79.27 -52.99
C GLY A 180 29.91 -80.74 -53.07
N VAL A 181 30.92 -81.15 -52.29
CA VAL A 181 31.40 -82.53 -52.22
C VAL A 181 30.48 -83.41 -51.36
N TYR A 182 29.83 -82.83 -50.33
CA TYR A 182 28.92 -83.54 -49.42
C TYR A 182 27.45 -83.55 -49.89
N PHE A 183 27.12 -82.79 -50.94
CA PHE A 183 25.76 -82.71 -51.48
C PHE A 183 25.63 -83.62 -52.70
N ASN A 184 24.69 -84.57 -52.69
CA ASN A 184 24.50 -85.58 -53.75
C ASN A 184 23.92 -85.02 -55.08
N GLY A 185 24.10 -83.74 -55.38
CA GLY A 185 23.69 -83.10 -56.63
C GLY A 185 24.59 -81.90 -56.95
N GLU A 186 24.70 -81.53 -58.23
CA GLU A 186 25.50 -80.38 -58.65
C GLU A 186 24.96 -79.08 -58.03
N LEU A 187 25.85 -78.30 -57.41
CA LEU A 187 25.55 -76.94 -56.95
C LEU A 187 25.16 -76.10 -58.17
N LYS A 188 23.89 -75.68 -58.23
CA LYS A 188 23.32 -74.99 -59.41
C LYS A 188 23.75 -73.54 -59.58
N ARG A 189 24.45 -72.97 -58.60
CA ARG A 189 24.85 -71.56 -58.55
C ARG A 189 26.31 -71.44 -58.12
N SER A 190 27.01 -70.43 -58.60
CA SER A 190 28.39 -70.18 -58.19
C SER A 190 28.47 -69.51 -56.82
N TYR A 191 29.62 -69.59 -56.16
CA TYR A 191 29.87 -68.89 -54.90
C TYR A 191 29.68 -67.38 -55.07
N GLU A 192 30.13 -66.83 -56.20
CA GLU A 192 29.96 -65.42 -56.53
C GLU A 192 28.48 -65.04 -56.64
N GLU A 193 27.65 -65.90 -57.25
CA GLU A 193 26.19 -65.69 -57.29
C GLU A 193 25.57 -65.71 -55.87
N MET A 194 26.08 -66.55 -54.96
CA MET A 194 25.62 -66.59 -53.55
C MET A 194 26.01 -65.33 -52.78
N VAL A 195 27.26 -64.85 -52.94
CA VAL A 195 27.75 -63.62 -52.30
C VAL A 195 26.99 -62.39 -52.82
N LEU A 196 26.74 -62.34 -54.14
CA LEU A 196 25.91 -61.29 -54.74
C LEU A 196 24.48 -61.32 -54.19
N PHE A 197 23.88 -62.51 -54.09
CA PHE A 197 22.55 -62.66 -53.48
C PHE A 197 22.53 -62.24 -52.01
N HIS A 198 23.52 -62.62 -51.21
CA HIS A 198 23.64 -62.19 -49.81
C HIS A 198 23.72 -60.67 -49.67
N ASN A 199 24.57 -60.03 -50.49
CA ASN A 199 24.74 -58.58 -50.51
C ASN A 199 23.47 -57.87 -51.00
N ASP A 200 22.76 -58.41 -52.01
CA ASP A 200 21.48 -57.89 -52.49
C ASP A 200 20.38 -58.04 -51.43
N VAL A 201 20.35 -59.14 -50.67
CA VAL A 201 19.42 -59.33 -49.55
C VAL A 201 19.69 -58.33 -48.43
N ILE A 202 20.95 -58.10 -48.06
CA ILE A 202 21.33 -57.08 -47.07
C ILE A 202 20.94 -55.68 -47.56
N LYS A 203 21.21 -55.35 -48.82
CA LYS A 203 20.87 -54.05 -49.42
C LYS A 203 19.37 -53.82 -49.45
N ASN A 204 18.58 -54.83 -49.81
CA ASN A 204 17.12 -54.76 -49.78
C ASN A 204 16.60 -54.58 -48.34
N LYS A 205 17.24 -55.21 -47.35
CA LYS A 205 16.91 -55.08 -45.92
C LYS A 205 17.32 -53.75 -45.29
N ILE A 206 18.26 -53.02 -45.90
CA ILE A 206 18.61 -51.64 -45.51
C ILE A 206 17.64 -50.63 -46.11
N ASN A 207 17.10 -50.91 -47.31
CA ASN A 207 16.21 -50.01 -48.04
C ASN A 207 14.74 -50.08 -47.58
N PHE A 208 14.32 -51.17 -46.92
CA PHE A 208 12.98 -51.41 -46.39
C PHE A 208 12.99 -51.45 -44.86
#